data_AF-A0A2E9KVX6-F1
#
_entry.id   AF-A0A2E9KVX6-F1
#
_cell.length_a   1.000
_cell.length_b   1.000
_cell.length_c   1.000
_cell.angle_alpha   90.00
_cell.angle_beta   90.00
_cell.angle_gamma   90.00
#
_symmetry.space_group_name_H-M   'P 1'
#
loop_
_entity.id
_entity.type
_entity.pdbx_description
1 polymer ?
#
loop_
_entity_poly.entity_id
_entity_poly.type
_entity_poly.pdbx_seq_one_letter_code
_entity_poly.pdbx_strand_id
1 'polypeptide(L)'
;MAKRIASDKKDRKTIFRQYGYQDTIANLVQQTKDLYLADDIPWVVGYSGGKDSTATLQIVWKALSELPKKKQHKTVHVISTDTLVENPIVALWVEKALDLLNEAAAEQDLPIKAHRLTPEVKDRFWVNLIGKGYPAPRPKFRWCTSRLKIAPSNKFISEIVNKSGEAILVLGTRKAESSARAANMKKYEQGSTRSLLNKNKELDRVWVYTPISEWQNDDVWQFLHQDKNSWGVSNKHLQAMYSDATEDGECPIVVDTSTPSCGDSRFGCFVCTLVGEDKSMTAMIMNDAEKEWMLPLLELRTKWLDITDPNLEQKNKKIDLERDLREFRRMNGSLTLHNDRLVHGPYKQSYRAQLLEAVLKAERIARQNAPKAIKDLQLISLEEIQEIRRIWVIEKHEIEDLVPKIYGNIAGKSYPGSELDMSHTFKTGDMQLLFDICKEEFGDEEVANSHYELIRNLIHVEYQYRTMVRRSKLFTQLGSVLQKYVFDSEKEALSFALAKKNSSDQINDYLENEPLEDNMLFKDAMGS
;
A
#
# COMPACT_ATOMS: atom_id res chain seq x y z
N MET A 1 -10.02 -48.86 43.47
CA MET A 1 -8.95 -47.86 43.20
C MET A 1 -9.08 -47.38 41.75
N ALA A 2 -9.84 -46.31 41.52
CA ALA A 2 -9.87 -45.65 40.22
C ALA A 2 -8.88 -44.48 40.25
N LYS A 3 -7.73 -44.61 39.59
CA LYS A 3 -6.81 -43.50 39.35
C LYS A 3 -7.48 -42.55 38.36
N ARG A 4 -7.89 -41.37 38.84
CA ARG A 4 -8.18 -40.21 38.00
C ARG A 4 -6.94 -39.92 37.16
N ILE A 5 -7.08 -40.05 35.85
CA ILE A 5 -6.14 -39.52 34.87
C ILE A 5 -6.29 -38.00 34.96
N ALA A 6 -5.33 -37.33 35.58
CA ALA A 6 -5.21 -35.89 35.50
C ALA A 6 -4.92 -35.54 34.04
N SER A 7 -5.81 -34.78 33.40
CA SER A 7 -5.53 -34.21 32.10
C SER A 7 -4.40 -33.20 32.26
N ASP A 8 -3.35 -33.40 31.48
CA ASP A 8 -2.19 -32.51 31.40
C ASP A 8 -2.64 -31.24 30.67
N LYS A 9 -3.28 -30.31 31.39
CA LYS A 9 -3.60 -28.98 30.87
C LYS A 9 -2.27 -28.28 30.63
N LYS A 10 -1.85 -28.17 29.36
CA LYS A 10 -0.73 -27.30 28.97
C LYS A 10 -1.03 -25.89 29.47
N ASP A 11 -0.33 -25.48 30.53
CA ASP A 11 -0.44 -24.13 31.06
C ASP A 11 -0.15 -23.11 29.96
N ARG A 12 -0.99 -22.06 29.90
CA ARG A 12 -0.83 -20.95 28.96
C ARG A 12 0.52 -20.28 29.15
N LYS A 13 1.24 -20.07 28.04
CA LYS A 13 2.48 -19.28 28.02
C LYS A 13 2.11 -17.80 28.18
N THR A 14 2.50 -17.17 29.29
CA THR A 14 2.27 -15.75 29.57
C THR A 14 3.51 -15.14 30.20
N ILE A 15 3.84 -13.90 29.81
CA ILE A 15 4.99 -13.17 30.37
C ILE A 15 4.82 -12.87 31.86
N PHE A 16 3.58 -12.81 32.35
CA PHE A 16 3.26 -12.47 33.74
C PHE A 16 3.50 -13.62 34.73
N ARG A 17 3.85 -14.83 34.26
CA ARG A 17 3.99 -16.00 35.14
C ARG A 17 5.15 -15.88 36.13
N GLN A 18 6.25 -15.25 35.72
CA GLN A 18 7.49 -15.24 36.51
C GLN A 18 7.45 -14.22 37.65
N TYR A 19 6.98 -13.00 37.38
CA TYR A 19 7.00 -11.88 38.33
C TYR A 19 5.60 -11.40 38.72
N GLY A 20 4.54 -11.98 38.16
CA GLY A 20 3.19 -11.42 38.29
C GLY A 20 2.98 -10.20 37.38
N TYR A 21 1.72 -9.76 37.25
CA TYR A 21 1.35 -8.68 36.34
C TYR A 21 2.00 -7.33 36.74
N GLN A 22 1.84 -6.92 38.00
CA GLN A 22 2.28 -5.61 38.47
C GLN A 22 3.80 -5.42 38.33
N ASP A 23 4.59 -6.38 38.80
CA ASP A 23 6.05 -6.28 38.73
C ASP A 23 6.56 -6.40 37.30
N THR A 24 5.93 -7.22 36.44
CA THR A 24 6.31 -7.31 35.02
C THR A 24 6.13 -5.96 34.31
N ILE A 25 4.99 -5.29 34.53
CA ILE A 25 4.73 -3.98 33.94
C ILE A 25 5.64 -2.91 34.56
N ALA A 26 5.84 -2.90 35.87
CA ALA A 26 6.73 -1.96 36.55
C ALA A 26 8.18 -2.10 36.05
N ASN A 27 8.68 -3.32 35.90
CA ASN A 27 10.01 -3.58 35.36
C ASN A 27 10.15 -3.11 33.91
N LEU A 28 9.14 -3.33 33.07
CA LEU A 28 9.16 -2.87 31.67
C LEU A 28 9.10 -1.34 31.56
N VAL A 29 8.30 -0.70 32.41
CA VAL A 29 8.23 0.76 32.51
C VAL A 29 9.58 1.30 32.98
N GLN A 30 10.21 0.69 33.99
CA GLN A 30 11.53 1.10 34.47
C GLN A 30 12.61 0.92 33.39
N GLN A 31 12.64 -0.22 32.70
CA GLN A 31 13.53 -0.45 31.56
C GLN A 31 13.36 0.62 30.48
N THR A 32 12.12 1.02 30.20
CA THR A 32 11.81 2.05 29.21
C THR A 32 12.28 3.43 29.67
N LYS A 33 12.17 3.76 30.96
CA LYS A 33 12.75 4.98 31.54
C LYS A 33 14.27 4.99 31.44
N ASP A 34 14.92 3.89 31.80
CA ASP A 34 16.38 3.79 31.78
C ASP A 34 16.92 3.96 30.35
N LEU A 35 16.26 3.33 29.37
CA LEU A 35 16.60 3.51 27.96
C LEU A 35 16.33 4.94 27.47
N TYR A 36 15.25 5.58 27.93
CA TYR A 36 14.98 6.97 27.62
C TYR A 36 16.03 7.91 28.25
N LEU A 37 16.55 7.65 29.44
CA LEU A 37 17.54 8.53 30.08
C LEU A 37 18.98 8.28 29.61
N ALA A 38 19.24 7.21 28.84
CA ALA A 38 20.57 6.80 28.45
C ALA A 38 21.24 7.73 27.41
N ASP A 39 20.46 8.51 26.66
CA ASP A 39 20.93 9.34 25.56
C ASP A 39 19.93 10.45 25.20
N ASP A 40 20.35 11.38 24.35
CA ASP A 40 19.51 12.46 23.80
C ASP A 40 18.87 12.12 22.44
N ILE A 41 18.91 10.85 22.02
CA ILE A 41 18.43 10.43 20.70
C ILE A 41 16.90 10.51 20.67
N PRO A 42 16.27 11.22 19.71
CA PRO A 42 14.82 11.33 19.64
C PRO A 42 14.15 9.98 19.35
N TRP A 43 12.95 9.80 19.91
CA TRP A 43 12.18 8.58 19.74
C TRP A 43 11.09 8.77 18.70
N VAL A 44 10.88 7.77 17.85
CA VAL A 44 9.80 7.69 16.90
C VAL A 44 8.98 6.44 17.22
N VAL A 45 7.75 6.58 17.69
CA VAL A 45 6.86 5.44 18.01
C VAL A 45 5.95 5.17 16.83
N GLY A 46 6.04 3.97 16.26
CA GLY A 46 5.11 3.53 15.22
C GLY A 46 3.75 3.18 15.81
N TYR A 47 2.72 3.95 15.47
CA TYR A 47 1.35 3.79 15.96
C TYR A 47 0.39 3.48 14.82
N SER A 48 -0.38 2.39 14.92
CA SER A 48 -1.36 1.99 13.91
C SER A 48 -2.79 1.99 14.42
N GLY A 49 -3.03 2.43 15.65
CA GLY A 49 -4.33 2.34 16.34
C GLY A 49 -4.79 0.93 16.70
N GLY A 50 -3.98 -0.10 16.41
CA GLY A 50 -4.24 -1.48 16.81
C GLY A 50 -3.74 -1.79 18.22
N LYS A 51 -4.16 -2.92 18.78
CA LYS A 51 -3.86 -3.33 20.17
C LYS A 51 -2.38 -3.29 20.52
N ASP A 52 -1.51 -3.82 19.66
CA ASP A 52 -0.08 -3.98 19.94
C ASP A 52 0.63 -2.61 19.97
N SER A 53 0.29 -1.73 19.02
CA SER A 53 0.82 -0.37 18.96
C SER A 53 0.28 0.53 20.09
N THR A 54 -0.98 0.32 20.50
CA THR A 54 -1.59 1.03 21.64
C THR A 54 -0.92 0.62 22.94
N ALA A 55 -0.70 -0.69 23.18
CA ALA A 55 0.01 -1.16 24.37
C ALA A 55 1.45 -0.63 24.44
N THR A 56 2.16 -0.66 23.30
CA THR A 56 3.52 -0.12 23.19
C THR A 56 3.57 1.36 23.55
N LEU A 57 2.66 2.17 23.00
CA LEU A 57 2.61 3.59 23.28
C LEU A 57 2.19 3.89 24.72
N GLN A 58 1.28 3.10 25.32
CA GLN A 58 0.92 3.23 26.75
C GLN A 58 2.11 2.97 27.67
N ILE A 59 2.96 1.97 27.37
CA ILE A 59 4.19 1.72 28.13
C ILE A 59 5.15 2.93 28.04
N VAL A 60 5.36 3.47 26.85
CA VAL A 60 6.20 4.67 26.66
C VAL A 60 5.60 5.87 27.40
N TRP A 61 4.29 6.10 27.28
CA TRP A 61 3.59 7.18 27.94
C TRP A 61 3.72 7.11 29.46
N LYS A 62 3.50 5.92 30.04
CA LYS A 62 3.63 5.66 31.49
C LYS A 62 5.05 5.87 31.98
N ALA A 63 6.05 5.44 31.20
CA ALA A 63 7.45 5.72 31.50
C ALA A 63 7.73 7.22 31.60
N LEU A 64 7.23 8.02 30.65
CA LEU A 64 7.43 9.46 30.63
C LEU A 64 6.64 10.21 31.70
N SER A 65 5.38 9.84 31.94
CA SER A 65 4.54 10.49 32.94
C SER A 65 5.04 10.27 34.38
N GLU A 66 5.70 9.16 34.64
CA GLU A 66 6.34 8.87 35.93
C GLU A 66 7.74 9.49 36.08
N LEU A 67 8.32 10.08 35.02
CA LEU A 67 9.59 10.79 35.11
C LEU A 67 9.40 12.23 35.62
N PRO A 68 10.32 12.76 36.45
CA PRO A 68 10.34 14.17 36.79
C PRO A 68 10.45 15.04 35.53
N LYS A 69 9.73 16.17 35.47
CA LYS A 69 9.70 17.09 34.31
C LYS A 69 11.08 17.46 33.77
N LYS A 70 12.05 17.72 34.66
CA LYS A 70 13.44 18.05 34.29
C LYS A 70 14.17 16.94 33.53
N LYS A 71 13.69 15.69 33.64
CA LYS A 71 14.25 14.51 32.98
C LYS A 71 13.49 14.13 31.70
N GLN A 72 12.43 14.85 31.34
CA GLN A 72 11.66 14.64 30.10
C GLN A 72 12.31 15.46 28.96
N HIS A 73 13.60 15.24 28.70
CA HIS A 73 14.44 16.15 27.90
C HIS A 73 14.32 15.97 26.37
N LYS A 74 13.76 14.85 25.89
CA LYS A 74 13.69 14.53 24.47
C LYS A 74 12.27 14.33 23.96
N THR A 75 12.03 14.80 22.74
CA THR A 75 10.74 14.67 22.07
C THR A 75 10.52 13.23 21.60
N VAL A 76 9.31 12.72 21.83
CA VAL A 76 8.80 11.45 21.32
C VAL A 76 7.77 11.73 20.23
N HIS A 77 8.13 11.38 19.00
CA HIS A 77 7.28 11.52 17.83
C HIS A 77 6.44 10.25 17.65
N VAL A 78 5.13 10.34 17.82
CA VAL A 78 4.21 9.24 17.49
C VAL A 78 3.83 9.41 16.02
N ILE A 79 4.12 8.41 15.18
CA ILE A 79 3.78 8.47 13.76
C ILE A 79 2.75 7.40 13.41
N SER A 80 1.75 7.78 12.64
CA SER A 80 0.79 6.86 12.03
C SER A 80 0.73 7.12 10.53
N THR A 81 0.91 6.08 9.72
CA THR A 81 0.82 6.21 8.26
C THR A 81 -0.57 5.82 7.79
N ASP A 82 -1.32 6.81 7.35
CA ASP A 82 -2.61 6.64 6.69
C ASP A 82 -2.39 6.45 5.19
N THR A 83 -2.79 5.28 4.69
CA THR A 83 -2.66 4.95 3.26
C THR A 83 -3.72 5.59 2.38
N LEU A 84 -4.71 6.28 2.97
CA LEU A 84 -5.89 6.85 2.34
C LEU A 84 -6.83 5.83 1.68
N VAL A 85 -6.57 4.54 1.91
CA VAL A 85 -7.40 3.41 1.49
C VAL A 85 -7.61 2.39 2.62
N GLU A 86 -7.31 2.78 3.87
CA GLU A 86 -7.64 1.99 5.05
C GLU A 86 -9.17 1.82 5.18
N ASN A 87 -9.63 0.81 5.90
CA ASN A 87 -11.04 0.71 6.28
C ASN A 87 -11.49 2.04 6.93
N PRO A 88 -12.57 2.70 6.46
CA PRO A 88 -12.88 4.06 6.93
C PRO A 88 -13.23 4.15 8.42
N ILE A 89 -13.82 3.11 9.02
CA ILE A 89 -14.08 3.07 10.48
C ILE A 89 -12.74 3.10 11.24
N VAL A 90 -11.77 2.34 10.76
CA VAL A 90 -10.43 2.26 11.35
C VAL A 90 -9.64 3.55 11.12
N ALA A 91 -9.77 4.17 9.94
CA ALA A 91 -9.15 5.45 9.65
C ALA A 91 -9.64 6.54 10.62
N LEU A 92 -10.96 6.64 10.83
CA LEU A 92 -11.56 7.58 11.78
C LEU A 92 -11.14 7.30 13.23
N TRP A 93 -11.06 6.02 13.60
CA TRP A 93 -10.55 5.61 14.92
C TRP A 93 -9.12 6.11 15.16
N VAL A 94 -8.24 5.90 14.18
CA VAL A 94 -6.83 6.32 14.27
C VAL A 94 -6.73 7.85 14.30
N GLU A 95 -7.47 8.55 13.44
CA GLU A 95 -7.51 10.01 13.41
C GLU A 95 -7.89 10.59 14.77
N LYS A 96 -9.03 10.15 15.32
CA LYS A 96 -9.49 10.56 16.66
C LYS A 96 -8.47 10.22 17.75
N ALA A 97 -7.80 9.06 17.66
CA ALA A 97 -6.79 8.68 18.63
C ALA A 97 -5.56 9.59 18.59
N LEU A 98 -5.14 10.05 17.40
CA LEU A 98 -4.02 11.00 17.26
C LEU A 98 -4.37 12.39 17.81
N ASP A 99 -5.60 12.86 17.61
CA ASP A 99 -6.07 14.13 18.18
C ASP A 99 -6.04 14.08 19.71
N LEU A 100 -6.66 13.05 20.29
CA LEU A 100 -6.67 12.81 21.74
C LEU A 100 -5.25 12.62 22.31
N LEU A 101 -4.34 11.98 21.57
CA LEU A 101 -2.93 11.86 21.94
C LEU A 101 -2.27 13.24 22.07
N ASN A 102 -2.49 14.14 21.12
CA ASN A 102 -1.91 15.48 21.16
C ASN A 102 -2.54 16.33 22.29
N GLU A 103 -3.86 16.24 22.48
CA GLU A 103 -4.56 16.92 23.58
C GLU A 103 -4.05 16.45 24.95
N ALA A 104 -4.04 15.15 25.19
CA ALA A 104 -3.58 14.58 26.46
C ALA A 104 -2.08 14.84 26.72
N ALA A 105 -1.25 14.87 25.67
CA ALA A 105 0.17 15.20 25.80
C ALA A 105 0.34 16.66 26.22
N ALA A 106 -0.45 17.58 25.67
CA ALA A 106 -0.44 18.98 26.07
C ALA A 106 -0.96 19.19 27.51
N GLU A 107 -2.08 18.54 27.87
CA GLU A 107 -2.65 18.62 29.23
C GLU A 107 -1.71 18.07 30.30
N GLN A 108 -1.00 16.97 30.00
CA GLN A 108 -0.04 16.34 30.91
C GLN A 108 1.37 16.93 30.79
N ASP A 109 1.57 17.91 29.89
CA ASP A 109 2.86 18.56 29.60
C ASP A 109 3.97 17.53 29.27
N LEU A 110 3.62 16.52 28.47
CA LEU A 110 4.55 15.47 28.04
C LEU A 110 5.21 15.86 26.71
N PRO A 111 6.48 15.48 26.49
CA PRO A 111 7.19 15.81 25.24
C PRO A 111 6.79 14.85 24.11
N ILE A 112 5.50 14.56 23.95
CA ILE A 112 4.96 13.66 22.93
C ILE A 112 4.26 14.48 21.85
N LYS A 113 4.53 14.17 20.57
CA LYS A 113 3.85 14.80 19.42
C LYS A 113 3.39 13.74 18.43
N ALA A 114 2.11 13.69 18.14
CA ALA A 114 1.53 12.75 17.18
C ALA A 114 1.42 13.36 15.77
N HIS A 115 1.80 12.59 14.76
CA HIS A 115 1.86 12.97 13.35
C HIS A 115 1.10 11.95 12.50
N ARG A 116 0.13 12.43 11.71
CA ARG A 116 -0.49 11.65 10.63
C ARG A 116 0.34 11.83 9.37
N LEU A 117 0.91 10.74 8.89
CA LEU A 117 1.70 10.70 7.65
C LEU A 117 0.82 10.17 6.52
N THR A 118 0.92 10.76 5.34
CA THR A 118 0.20 10.30 4.15
C THR A 118 1.16 10.15 2.96
N PRO A 119 0.87 9.27 2.00
CA PRO A 119 1.65 9.17 0.77
C PRO A 119 1.55 10.42 -0.09
N GLU A 120 2.67 10.75 -0.76
CA GLU A 120 2.70 11.77 -1.81
C GLU A 120 1.68 11.44 -2.89
N VAL A 121 1.07 12.47 -3.51
CA VAL A 121 -0.05 12.29 -4.46
C VAL A 121 0.28 11.27 -5.56
N LYS A 122 1.47 11.37 -6.17
CA LYS A 122 1.97 10.44 -7.21
C LYS A 122 2.06 8.97 -6.76
N ASP A 123 2.13 8.73 -5.46
CA ASP A 123 2.31 7.43 -4.82
C ASP A 123 1.00 6.85 -4.25
N ARG A 124 -0.07 7.65 -4.20
CA ARG A 124 -1.40 7.22 -3.75
C ARG A 124 -1.97 6.09 -4.60
N PHE A 125 -2.88 5.32 -3.99
CA PHE A 125 -3.40 4.08 -4.56
C PHE A 125 -4.08 4.31 -5.91
N TRP A 126 -5.04 5.25 -5.98
CA TRP A 126 -5.80 5.52 -7.20
C TRP A 126 -4.95 6.16 -8.28
N VAL A 127 -3.95 6.97 -7.93
CA VAL A 127 -3.02 7.53 -8.92
C VAL A 127 -2.18 6.43 -9.59
N ASN A 128 -1.74 5.43 -8.84
CA ASN A 128 -0.99 4.31 -9.44
C ASN A 128 -1.91 3.36 -10.23
N LEU A 129 -3.10 3.05 -9.70
CA LEU A 129 -4.02 2.11 -10.35
C LEU A 129 -4.79 2.73 -11.52
N ILE A 130 -5.48 3.84 -11.29
CA ILE A 130 -6.33 4.55 -12.27
C ILE A 130 -5.49 5.51 -13.12
N GLY A 131 -4.55 6.26 -12.52
CA GLY A 131 -3.69 7.19 -13.26
C GLY A 131 -2.71 6.46 -14.16
N LYS A 132 -1.77 5.72 -13.56
CA LYS A 132 -0.70 5.02 -14.30
C LYS A 132 -1.18 3.74 -14.98
N GLY A 133 -2.24 3.10 -14.47
CA GLY A 133 -2.77 1.85 -14.99
C GLY A 133 -2.14 0.61 -14.38
N TYR A 134 -1.56 0.68 -13.17
CA TYR A 134 -0.95 -0.50 -12.55
C TYR A 134 -2.02 -1.52 -12.16
N PRO A 135 -1.76 -2.83 -12.33
CA PRO A 135 -2.66 -3.84 -11.81
C PRO A 135 -2.75 -3.75 -10.28
N ALA A 136 -3.89 -4.14 -9.73
CA ALA A 136 -4.08 -4.24 -8.28
C ALA A 136 -2.95 -5.07 -7.62
N PRO A 137 -2.51 -4.73 -6.40
CA PRO A 137 -1.36 -5.38 -5.77
C PRO A 137 -1.51 -6.90 -5.64
N ARG A 138 -0.43 -7.64 -5.93
CA ARG A 138 -0.38 -9.12 -5.86
C ARG A 138 0.85 -9.57 -5.08
N PRO A 139 0.93 -10.83 -4.60
CA PRO A 139 2.09 -11.30 -3.83
C PRO A 139 3.44 -11.05 -4.49
N LYS A 140 3.55 -11.23 -5.83
CA LYS A 140 4.78 -10.97 -6.61
C LYS A 140 4.91 -9.52 -7.12
N PHE A 141 3.89 -8.68 -6.95
CA PHE A 141 3.85 -7.29 -7.42
C PHE A 141 3.16 -6.40 -6.38
N ARG A 142 3.72 -6.38 -5.16
CA ARG A 142 3.15 -5.67 -3.99
C ARG A 142 3.69 -4.25 -3.90
N TRP A 143 3.33 -3.40 -4.87
CA TRP A 143 3.80 -2.01 -4.91
C TRP A 143 3.23 -1.14 -3.77
N CYS A 144 2.03 -1.45 -3.27
CA CYS A 144 1.33 -0.64 -2.28
C CYS A 144 2.07 -0.48 -0.95
N THR A 145 2.76 -1.52 -0.46
CA THR A 145 3.43 -1.44 0.86
C THR A 145 4.63 -0.49 0.83
N SER A 146 5.45 -0.58 -0.21
CA SER A 146 6.60 0.33 -0.37
C SER A 146 6.17 1.79 -0.48
N ARG A 147 5.15 2.08 -1.30
CA ARG A 147 4.70 3.44 -1.61
C ARG A 147 3.82 4.06 -0.54
N LEU A 148 2.83 3.31 -0.04
CA LEU A 148 1.80 3.85 0.83
C LEU A 148 2.18 3.79 2.31
N LYS A 149 3.00 2.81 2.74
CA LYS A 149 3.35 2.61 4.16
C LYS A 149 4.81 2.95 4.47
N ILE A 150 5.75 2.40 3.69
CA ILE A 150 7.18 2.52 3.99
C ILE A 150 7.71 3.91 3.63
N ALA A 151 7.45 4.40 2.41
CA ALA A 151 8.01 5.68 1.95
C ALA A 151 7.62 6.89 2.83
N PRO A 152 6.36 7.07 3.28
CA PRO A 152 6.00 8.20 4.14
C PRO A 152 6.70 8.15 5.50
N SER A 153 6.75 6.96 6.12
CA SER A 153 7.47 6.73 7.38
C SER A 153 8.97 6.98 7.22
N ASN A 154 9.60 6.42 6.19
CA ASN A 154 11.03 6.58 5.94
C ASN A 154 11.39 8.05 5.67
N LYS A 155 10.55 8.80 4.95
CA LYS A 155 10.74 10.24 4.73
C LYS A 155 10.78 10.99 6.06
N PHE A 156 9.78 10.78 6.92
CA PHE A 156 9.72 11.41 8.24
C PHE A 156 10.91 11.04 9.13
N ILE A 157 11.24 9.75 9.23
CA ILE A 157 12.37 9.28 10.06
C ILE A 157 13.69 9.85 9.54
N SER A 158 13.88 9.91 8.22
CA SER A 158 15.09 10.50 7.61
C SER A 158 15.21 11.99 7.94
N GLU A 159 14.11 12.74 7.97
CA GLU A 159 14.11 14.14 8.40
C GLU A 159 14.53 14.31 9.86
N ILE A 160 14.12 13.40 10.75
CA ILE A 160 14.57 13.39 12.15
C ILE A 160 16.06 13.05 12.26
N VAL A 161 16.51 12.00 11.57
CA VAL A 161 17.93 11.60 11.55
C VAL A 161 18.82 12.72 11.00
N ASN A 162 18.39 13.41 9.94
CA ASN A 162 19.13 14.54 9.39
C ASN A 162 19.29 15.71 10.37
N LYS A 163 18.33 15.90 11.29
CA LYS A 163 18.36 16.97 12.30
C LYS A 163 19.12 16.60 13.57
N SER A 164 19.09 15.32 13.95
CA SER A 164 19.54 14.85 15.28
C SER A 164 20.70 13.85 15.23
N GLY A 165 21.10 13.40 14.04
CA GLY A 165 22.17 12.43 13.83
C GLY A 165 21.72 10.97 13.91
N GLU A 166 20.81 10.64 14.82
CA GLU A 166 20.29 9.28 15.05
C GLU A 166 18.80 9.32 15.44
N ALA A 167 18.10 8.19 15.36
CA ALA A 167 16.74 8.05 15.89
C ALA A 167 16.49 6.66 16.51
N ILE A 168 15.63 6.57 17.53
CA ILE A 168 15.15 5.29 18.08
C ILE A 168 13.70 5.07 17.64
N LEU A 169 13.48 4.08 16.77
CA LEU A 169 12.18 3.62 16.32
C LEU A 169 11.60 2.59 17.30
N VAL A 170 10.51 2.92 17.96
CA VAL A 170 9.80 2.03 18.89
C VAL A 170 8.64 1.33 18.17
N LEU A 171 8.62 0.00 18.16
CA LEU A 171 7.62 -0.80 17.44
C LEU A 171 6.97 -1.86 18.34
N GLY A 172 5.67 -2.07 18.15
CA GLY A 172 4.89 -3.09 18.85
C GLY A 172 4.96 -4.50 18.23
N THR A 173 6.03 -4.85 17.53
CA THR A 173 6.15 -6.16 16.87
C THR A 173 6.43 -7.27 17.87
N ARG A 174 5.77 -8.42 17.73
CA ARG A 174 5.94 -9.57 18.64
C ARG A 174 6.45 -10.83 17.93
N LYS A 175 7.28 -11.62 18.62
CA LYS A 175 7.78 -12.92 18.13
C LYS A 175 6.65 -13.93 17.93
N ALA A 176 5.60 -13.82 18.74
CA ALA A 176 4.42 -14.69 18.67
C ALA A 176 3.54 -14.47 17.43
N GLU A 177 3.76 -13.41 16.63
CA GLU A 177 2.93 -13.14 15.45
C GLU A 177 3.15 -14.13 14.29
N SER A 178 4.36 -14.65 14.12
CA SER A 178 4.67 -15.72 13.15
C SER A 178 6.09 -16.25 13.34
N SER A 179 6.33 -17.50 12.93
CA SER A 179 7.67 -18.11 12.90
C SER A 179 8.67 -17.28 12.09
N ALA A 180 8.25 -16.74 10.94
CA ALA A 180 9.07 -15.88 10.10
C ALA A 180 9.47 -14.57 10.80
N ARG A 181 8.55 -13.94 11.55
CA ARG A 181 8.87 -12.75 12.35
C ARG A 181 9.83 -13.08 13.49
N ALA A 182 9.62 -14.19 14.21
CA ALA A 182 10.53 -14.62 15.27
C ALA A 182 11.96 -14.86 14.76
N ALA A 183 12.11 -15.55 13.64
CA ALA A 183 13.42 -15.80 13.03
C ALA A 183 14.13 -14.50 12.60
N ASN A 184 13.38 -13.57 11.99
CA ASN A 184 13.93 -12.27 11.61
C ASN A 184 14.36 -11.44 12.83
N MET A 185 13.54 -11.35 13.87
CA MET A 185 13.89 -10.62 15.09
C MET A 185 15.16 -11.18 15.74
N LYS A 186 15.25 -12.51 15.90
CA LYS A 186 16.43 -13.17 16.49
C LYS A 186 17.71 -12.89 15.72
N LYS A 187 17.63 -12.83 14.39
CA LYS A 187 18.78 -12.48 13.53
C LYS A 187 19.30 -11.06 13.81
N TYR A 188 18.40 -10.10 14.01
CA TYR A 188 18.79 -8.72 14.29
C TYR A 188 19.30 -8.53 15.72
N GLU A 189 18.71 -9.25 16.69
CA GLU A 189 19.17 -9.27 18.09
C GLU A 189 20.64 -9.72 18.22
N GLN A 190 21.06 -10.72 17.43
CA GLN A 190 22.44 -11.21 17.42
C GLN A 190 23.45 -10.21 16.84
N GLY A 191 23.00 -9.25 16.03
CA GLY A 191 23.87 -8.29 15.33
C GLY A 191 23.99 -6.93 16.02
N SER A 192 23.31 -6.73 17.16
CA SER A 192 23.32 -5.44 17.84
C SER A 192 24.44 -5.30 18.86
N THR A 193 25.04 -4.11 18.91
CA THR A 193 26.05 -3.72 19.91
C THR A 193 25.44 -3.00 21.12
N ARG A 194 24.14 -2.66 21.08
CA ARG A 194 23.44 -1.95 22.15
C ARG A 194 22.38 -2.88 22.75
N SER A 195 22.39 -3.05 24.07
CA SER A 195 21.36 -3.82 24.78
C SER A 195 19.97 -3.23 24.48
N LEU A 196 18.96 -4.08 24.26
CA LEU A 196 17.56 -3.75 23.96
C LEU A 196 17.27 -3.06 22.61
N LEU A 197 18.30 -2.59 21.91
CA LEU A 197 18.16 -1.91 20.62
C LEU A 197 18.66 -2.81 19.50
N ASN A 198 18.02 -2.76 18.35
CA ASN A 198 18.45 -3.45 17.13
C ASN A 198 18.75 -2.44 16.02
N LYS A 199 19.64 -2.75 15.08
CA LYS A 199 19.83 -1.87 13.90
C LYS A 199 18.64 -2.00 12.95
N ASN A 200 18.17 -0.88 12.42
CA ASN A 200 17.24 -0.89 11.30
C ASN A 200 17.94 -1.42 10.03
N LYS A 201 17.19 -2.14 9.19
CA LYS A 201 17.73 -2.75 7.96
C LYS A 201 17.91 -1.74 6.81
N GLU A 202 16.97 -0.79 6.69
CA GLU A 202 16.86 0.10 5.54
C GLU A 202 17.37 1.51 5.83
N LEU A 203 17.18 1.99 7.06
CA LEU A 203 17.57 3.33 7.48
C LEU A 203 18.87 3.28 8.30
N ASP A 204 19.91 3.94 7.80
CA ASP A 204 21.14 4.12 8.55
C ASP A 204 20.91 4.97 9.80
N ARG A 205 21.66 4.72 10.86
CA ARG A 205 21.59 5.45 12.15
C ARG A 205 20.21 5.45 12.81
N VAL A 206 19.40 4.43 12.50
CA VAL A 206 18.12 4.18 13.18
C VAL A 206 18.23 2.90 14.00
N TRP A 207 17.93 3.03 15.30
CA TRP A 207 17.85 1.94 16.24
C TRP A 207 16.40 1.52 16.45
N VAL A 208 16.13 0.26 16.74
CA VAL A 208 14.78 -0.30 16.88
C VAL A 208 14.61 -0.85 18.29
N TYR A 209 13.61 -0.36 19.01
CA TYR A 209 13.20 -0.84 20.33
C TYR A 209 11.84 -1.54 20.24
N THR A 210 11.73 -2.77 20.76
CA THR A 210 10.49 -3.57 20.71
C THR A 210 10.10 -4.03 22.11
N PRO A 211 9.47 -3.17 22.94
CA PRO A 211 9.25 -3.43 24.37
C PRO A 211 8.36 -4.65 24.65
N ILE A 212 7.45 -4.98 23.73
CA ILE A 212 6.48 -6.07 23.90
C ILE A 212 6.83 -7.31 23.06
N SER A 213 8.09 -7.45 22.61
CA SER A 213 8.49 -8.51 21.67
C SER A 213 8.16 -9.93 22.13
N GLU A 214 8.22 -10.18 23.44
CA GLU A 214 7.96 -11.49 24.06
C GLU A 214 6.48 -11.73 24.43
N TRP A 215 5.63 -10.72 24.30
CA TRP A 215 4.23 -10.81 24.72
C TRP A 215 3.41 -11.73 23.82
N GLN A 216 2.52 -12.50 24.43
CA GLN A 216 1.46 -13.20 23.69
C GLN A 216 0.28 -12.27 23.43
N ASN A 217 -0.63 -12.71 22.57
CA ASN A 217 -1.80 -11.93 22.21
C ASN A 217 -2.63 -11.51 23.43
N ASP A 218 -2.97 -12.45 24.30
CA ASP A 218 -3.80 -12.12 25.46
C ASP A 218 -3.01 -11.54 26.63
N ASP A 219 -1.67 -11.49 26.56
CA ASP A 219 -0.89 -10.63 27.45
C ASP A 219 -1.12 -9.15 27.10
N VAL A 220 -1.19 -8.83 25.80
CA VAL A 220 -1.51 -7.48 25.30
C VAL A 220 -2.92 -7.08 25.73
N TRP A 221 -3.91 -7.95 25.52
CA TRP A 221 -5.27 -7.65 25.95
C TRP A 221 -5.39 -7.55 27.46
N GLN A 222 -4.77 -8.44 28.24
CA GLN A 222 -4.77 -8.33 29.70
C GLN A 222 -4.23 -6.98 30.16
N PHE A 223 -3.13 -6.50 29.55
CA PHE A 223 -2.60 -5.17 29.82
C PHE A 223 -3.60 -4.06 29.47
N LEU A 224 -4.17 -4.06 28.26
CA LEU A 224 -5.13 -3.03 27.82
C LEU A 224 -6.43 -3.01 28.65
N HIS A 225 -6.81 -4.12 29.29
CA HIS A 225 -7.99 -4.15 30.17
C HIS A 225 -7.70 -3.61 31.58
N GLN A 226 -6.50 -3.84 32.09
CA GLN A 226 -6.12 -3.48 33.46
C GLN A 226 -5.55 -2.06 33.56
N ASP A 227 -4.78 -1.61 32.56
CA ASP A 227 -4.29 -0.25 32.47
C ASP A 227 -5.22 0.60 31.59
N LYS A 228 -5.64 1.75 32.14
CA LYS A 228 -6.43 2.74 31.38
C LYS A 228 -5.55 3.41 30.34
N ASN A 229 -6.14 3.68 29.18
CA ASN A 229 -5.48 4.41 28.13
C ASN A 229 -5.13 5.83 28.58
N SER A 230 -3.85 6.20 28.44
CA SER A 230 -3.30 7.46 28.96
C SER A 230 -3.77 8.72 28.23
N TRP A 231 -4.38 8.57 27.05
CA TRP A 231 -4.92 9.67 26.24
C TRP A 231 -6.44 9.57 26.03
N GLY A 232 -7.15 8.86 26.92
CA GLY A 232 -8.62 8.90 27.00
C GLY A 232 -9.38 8.03 25.98
N VAL A 233 -8.70 7.38 25.04
CA VAL A 233 -9.34 6.42 24.11
C VAL A 233 -9.77 5.16 24.86
N SER A 234 -11.02 4.71 24.69
CA SER A 234 -11.52 3.52 25.38
C SER A 234 -10.91 2.23 24.81
N ASN A 235 -10.10 1.53 25.62
CA ASN A 235 -9.59 0.20 25.26
C ASN A 235 -10.72 -0.83 25.06
N LYS A 236 -11.89 -0.62 25.70
CA LYS A 236 -13.09 -1.44 25.45
C LYS A 236 -13.68 -1.20 24.06
N HIS A 237 -13.65 0.04 23.58
CA HIS A 237 -14.10 0.35 22.22
C HIS A 237 -13.13 -0.24 21.19
N LEU A 238 -11.82 -0.18 21.46
CA LEU A 238 -10.82 -0.88 20.65
C LEU A 238 -11.16 -2.37 20.56
N GLN A 239 -11.42 -3.03 21.69
CA GLN A 239 -11.82 -4.44 21.71
C GLN A 239 -13.12 -4.70 20.95
N ALA A 240 -14.15 -3.87 21.14
CA ALA A 240 -15.41 -3.99 20.41
C ALA A 240 -15.20 -3.94 18.89
N MET A 241 -14.34 -3.05 18.40
CA MET A 241 -13.99 -2.99 16.98
C MET A 241 -13.31 -4.28 16.48
N TYR A 242 -12.50 -4.96 17.32
CA TYR A 242 -11.95 -6.28 16.99
C TYR A 242 -13.03 -7.37 17.01
N SER A 243 -13.94 -7.35 17.98
CA SER A 243 -15.07 -8.30 18.05
C SER A 243 -16.00 -8.17 16.85
N ASP A 244 -16.39 -6.95 16.46
CA ASP A 244 -17.24 -6.66 15.29
C ASP A 244 -16.64 -7.20 13.98
N ALA A 245 -15.32 -7.34 13.93
CA ALA A 245 -14.57 -7.83 12.78
C ALA A 245 -14.34 -9.35 12.80
N THR A 246 -15.04 -10.10 13.66
CA THR A 246 -15.06 -11.57 13.69
C THR A 246 -16.41 -12.09 13.23
N GLU A 247 -16.44 -13.28 12.62
CA GLU A 247 -17.68 -13.89 12.09
C GLU A 247 -18.74 -14.12 13.17
N ASP A 248 -18.31 -14.42 14.41
CA ASP A 248 -19.21 -14.68 15.54
C ASP A 248 -19.60 -13.41 16.32
N GLY A 249 -19.04 -12.24 15.99
CA GLY A 249 -19.28 -10.98 16.70
C GLY A 249 -18.81 -10.94 18.17
N GLU A 250 -18.15 -12.00 18.65
CA GLU A 250 -17.73 -12.16 20.03
C GLU A 250 -16.21 -12.32 20.16
N CYS A 251 -15.68 -11.93 21.32
CA CYS A 251 -14.32 -12.26 21.72
C CYS A 251 -14.35 -13.42 22.72
N PRO A 252 -14.06 -14.67 22.33
CA PRO A 252 -14.13 -15.79 23.24
C PRO A 252 -13.13 -15.61 24.39
N ILE A 253 -13.58 -15.89 25.61
CA ILE A 253 -12.71 -15.91 26.80
C ILE A 253 -11.74 -17.08 26.61
N VAL A 254 -10.48 -16.78 26.34
CA VAL A 254 -9.43 -17.78 26.11
C VAL A 254 -9.09 -18.48 27.42
N VAL A 255 -9.69 -19.67 27.65
CA VAL A 255 -9.41 -20.53 28.82
C VAL A 255 -8.25 -21.51 28.54
N ASP A 256 -7.88 -21.71 27.27
CA ASP A 256 -6.80 -22.59 26.83
C ASP A 256 -6.09 -22.10 25.55
N THR A 257 -4.99 -22.75 25.15
CA THR A 257 -4.22 -22.40 23.93
C THR A 257 -4.89 -22.81 22.61
N SER A 258 -6.02 -23.53 22.65
CA SER A 258 -6.75 -24.00 21.46
C SER A 258 -7.89 -23.07 21.04
N THR A 259 -8.33 -22.19 21.94
CA THR A 259 -9.40 -21.22 21.66
C THR A 259 -8.83 -20.01 20.89
N PRO A 260 -9.26 -19.75 19.63
CA PRO A 260 -8.79 -18.60 18.87
C PRO A 260 -9.26 -17.30 19.53
N SER A 261 -8.36 -16.34 19.73
CA SER A 261 -8.73 -15.03 20.29
C SER A 261 -9.26 -14.09 19.19
N CYS A 262 -10.15 -13.14 19.52
CA CYS A 262 -10.57 -12.08 18.58
C CYS A 262 -9.42 -11.15 18.13
N GLY A 263 -8.25 -11.23 18.77
CA GLY A 263 -7.07 -10.40 18.45
C GLY A 263 -6.36 -10.75 17.15
N ASP A 264 -6.77 -11.84 16.47
CA ASP A 264 -6.24 -12.26 15.17
C ASP A 264 -6.93 -11.58 13.98
N SER A 265 -8.10 -10.94 14.18
CA SER A 265 -8.75 -10.16 13.12
C SER A 265 -7.85 -8.98 12.74
N ARG A 266 -7.44 -8.92 11.47
CA ARG A 266 -6.54 -7.89 10.95
C ARG A 266 -7.33 -6.92 10.11
N PHE A 267 -7.42 -5.67 10.57
CA PHE A 267 -7.90 -4.58 9.75
C PHE A 267 -6.91 -4.29 8.62
N GLY A 268 -7.44 -4.18 7.41
CA GLY A 268 -6.67 -3.87 6.21
C GLY A 268 -7.27 -2.73 5.43
N CYS A 269 -6.62 -2.44 4.30
CA CYS A 269 -7.14 -1.52 3.30
C CYS A 269 -8.38 -2.14 2.64
N PHE A 270 -9.46 -1.37 2.45
CA PHE A 270 -10.70 -1.89 1.82
C PHE A 270 -10.47 -2.33 0.36
N VAL A 271 -9.39 -1.87 -0.27
CA VAL A 271 -8.94 -2.24 -1.62
C VAL A 271 -8.00 -3.45 -1.67
N CYS A 272 -7.73 -4.12 -0.55
CA CYS A 272 -6.68 -5.14 -0.47
C CYS A 272 -7.04 -6.43 -1.21
N THR A 273 -6.21 -6.79 -2.20
CA THR A 273 -6.33 -7.99 -3.05
C THR A 273 -5.29 -9.07 -2.74
N LEU A 274 -4.54 -8.95 -1.63
CA LEU A 274 -3.58 -9.97 -1.20
C LEU A 274 -4.23 -11.18 -0.51
N VAL A 275 -5.44 -10.97 -0.01
CA VAL A 275 -6.33 -12.00 0.52
C VAL A 275 -7.50 -12.15 -0.44
N GLY A 276 -8.15 -13.31 -0.49
CA GLY A 276 -9.27 -13.51 -1.40
C GLY A 276 -10.52 -12.75 -0.99
N GLU A 277 -10.79 -12.70 0.31
CA GLU A 277 -11.95 -12.03 0.86
C GLU A 277 -11.55 -11.10 2.00
N ASP A 278 -12.22 -9.95 2.10
CA ASP A 278 -12.10 -9.06 3.26
C ASP A 278 -13.11 -9.50 4.33
N LYS A 279 -12.77 -10.60 5.03
CA LYS A 279 -13.60 -11.16 6.09
C LYS A 279 -13.91 -10.15 7.20
N SER A 280 -12.98 -9.25 7.50
CA SER A 280 -13.15 -8.24 8.54
C SER A 280 -14.23 -7.24 8.16
N MET A 281 -14.17 -6.67 6.95
CA MET A 281 -15.19 -5.75 6.47
C MET A 281 -16.54 -6.43 6.27
N THR A 282 -16.56 -7.67 5.76
CA THR A 282 -17.79 -8.46 5.64
C THR A 282 -18.42 -8.72 7.01
N ALA A 283 -17.65 -9.14 8.01
CA ALA A 283 -18.15 -9.37 9.37
C ALA A 283 -18.68 -8.07 9.99
N MET A 284 -17.99 -6.94 9.84
CA MET A 284 -18.48 -5.65 10.34
C MET A 284 -19.85 -5.29 9.79
N ILE A 285 -20.08 -5.51 8.50
CA ILE A 285 -21.36 -5.24 7.84
C ILE A 285 -22.44 -6.21 8.33
N MET A 286 -22.12 -7.50 8.46
CA MET A 286 -23.07 -8.52 8.90
C MET A 286 -23.49 -8.36 10.36
N ASN A 287 -22.55 -7.96 11.23
CA ASN A 287 -22.76 -7.81 12.66
C ASN A 287 -23.50 -6.50 13.02
N ASP A 288 -23.51 -5.51 12.12
CA ASP A 288 -24.09 -4.19 12.38
C ASP A 288 -24.68 -3.56 11.11
N ALA A 289 -26.01 -3.50 11.06
CA ALA A 289 -26.75 -2.91 9.94
C ALA A 289 -26.42 -1.42 9.72
N GLU A 290 -25.97 -0.68 10.74
CA GLU A 290 -25.54 0.71 10.54
C GLU A 290 -24.24 0.82 9.72
N LYS A 291 -23.56 -0.30 9.45
CA LYS A 291 -22.34 -0.38 8.64
C LYS A 291 -22.61 -0.81 7.19
N GLU A 292 -23.87 -1.02 6.79
CA GLU A 292 -24.26 -1.37 5.40
C GLU A 292 -23.78 -0.37 4.34
N TRP A 293 -23.54 0.90 4.71
CA TRP A 293 -22.96 1.90 3.80
C TRP A 293 -21.57 1.54 3.29
N MET A 294 -20.88 0.56 3.89
CA MET A 294 -19.60 0.02 3.41
C MET A 294 -19.74 -1.00 2.27
N LEU A 295 -20.95 -1.50 1.98
CA LEU A 295 -21.19 -2.46 0.89
C LEU A 295 -20.61 -2.01 -0.47
N PRO A 296 -20.72 -0.74 -0.90
CA PRO A 296 -20.11 -0.29 -2.15
C PRO A 296 -18.58 -0.41 -2.18
N LEU A 297 -17.90 -0.31 -1.02
CA LEU A 297 -16.45 -0.49 -0.92
C LEU A 297 -16.08 -1.96 -1.09
N LEU A 298 -16.87 -2.85 -0.49
CA LEU A 298 -16.71 -4.30 -0.66
C LEU A 298 -16.98 -4.72 -2.11
N GLU A 299 -18.03 -4.18 -2.76
CA GLU A 299 -18.31 -4.43 -4.17
C GLU A 299 -17.19 -3.89 -5.06
N LEU A 300 -16.71 -2.67 -4.79
CA LEU A 300 -15.60 -2.06 -5.52
C LEU A 300 -14.36 -2.99 -5.51
N ARG A 301 -13.99 -3.50 -4.34
CA ARG A 301 -12.91 -4.47 -4.19
C ARG A 301 -13.17 -5.74 -5.00
N THR A 302 -14.28 -6.42 -4.73
CA THR A 302 -14.56 -7.77 -5.23
C THR A 302 -14.80 -7.79 -6.74
N LYS A 303 -15.46 -6.77 -7.29
CA LYS A 303 -15.83 -6.71 -8.70
C LYS A 303 -14.74 -6.10 -9.59
N TRP A 304 -14.00 -5.12 -9.09
CA TRP A 304 -13.08 -4.33 -9.92
C TRP A 304 -11.60 -4.63 -9.66
N LEU A 305 -11.23 -5.15 -8.49
CA LEU A 305 -9.82 -5.31 -8.12
C LEU A 305 -9.42 -6.77 -7.91
N ASP A 306 -10.32 -7.57 -7.35
CA ASP A 306 -10.03 -8.95 -6.99
C ASP A 306 -10.01 -9.89 -8.21
N ILE A 307 -8.94 -10.65 -8.30
CA ILE A 307 -8.67 -11.65 -9.34
C ILE A 307 -8.38 -13.03 -8.72
N THR A 308 -8.56 -13.14 -7.40
CA THR A 308 -8.32 -14.39 -6.68
C THR A 308 -9.57 -15.26 -6.72
N ASP A 309 -9.35 -16.57 -6.59
CA ASP A 309 -10.40 -17.56 -6.44
C ASP A 309 -9.81 -18.82 -5.80
N PRO A 310 -10.52 -19.50 -4.87
CA PRO A 310 -10.12 -20.80 -4.37
C PRO A 310 -10.06 -21.86 -5.49
N ASN A 311 -10.93 -21.76 -6.50
CA ASN A 311 -10.92 -22.63 -7.65
C ASN A 311 -9.89 -22.13 -8.67
N LEU A 312 -8.89 -22.97 -8.98
CA LEU A 312 -7.78 -22.61 -9.87
C LEU A 312 -8.23 -22.25 -11.29
N GLU A 313 -9.25 -22.94 -11.82
CA GLU A 313 -9.78 -22.67 -13.16
C GLU A 313 -10.46 -21.29 -13.20
N GLN A 314 -11.29 -20.98 -12.21
CA GLN A 314 -11.95 -19.67 -12.10
C GLN A 314 -10.95 -18.55 -11.87
N LYS A 315 -9.93 -18.79 -11.05
CA LYS A 315 -8.82 -17.85 -10.86
C LYS A 315 -8.10 -17.55 -12.17
N ASN A 316 -7.80 -18.57 -12.97
CA ASN A 316 -7.15 -18.39 -14.27
C ASN A 316 -8.05 -17.60 -15.23
N LYS A 317 -9.36 -17.89 -15.26
CA LYS A 317 -10.34 -17.09 -16.04
C LYS A 317 -10.34 -15.62 -15.63
N LYS A 318 -10.36 -15.31 -14.33
CA LYS A 318 -10.27 -13.92 -13.84
C LYS A 318 -8.97 -13.24 -14.24
N ILE A 319 -7.84 -13.97 -14.19
CA ILE A 319 -6.53 -13.46 -14.62
C ILE A 319 -6.53 -13.15 -16.12
N ASP A 320 -7.06 -14.05 -16.94
CA ASP A 320 -7.10 -13.86 -18.40
C ASP A 320 -8.05 -12.69 -18.77
N LEU A 321 -9.22 -12.59 -18.14
CA LEU A 321 -10.13 -11.44 -18.29
C LEU A 321 -9.44 -10.12 -17.91
N GLU A 322 -8.72 -10.08 -16.79
CA GLU A 322 -7.98 -8.89 -16.37
C GLU A 322 -6.81 -8.56 -17.31
N ARG A 323 -6.26 -9.57 -17.98
CA ARG A 323 -5.22 -9.39 -19.00
C ARG A 323 -5.78 -8.65 -20.23
N ASP A 324 -6.99 -8.98 -20.67
CA ASP A 324 -7.64 -8.35 -21.84
C ASP A 324 -7.96 -6.86 -21.61
N LEU A 325 -8.13 -6.46 -20.35
CA LEU A 325 -8.33 -5.07 -19.92
C LEU A 325 -7.03 -4.23 -19.91
N ARG A 326 -5.89 -4.85 -20.23
CA ARG A 326 -4.56 -4.23 -20.17
C ARG A 326 -3.89 -4.22 -21.54
N GLU A 327 -3.03 -3.24 -21.73
CA GLU A 327 -2.16 -3.14 -22.90
C GLU A 327 -1.24 -4.35 -22.98
N PHE A 328 -1.13 -5.02 -24.13
CA PHE A 328 -0.18 -6.12 -24.30
C PHE A 328 1.29 -5.66 -24.27
N ARG A 329 1.51 -4.35 -24.43
CA ARG A 329 2.81 -3.67 -24.43
C ARG A 329 3.01 -2.87 -23.14
N ARG A 330 4.28 -2.70 -22.73
CA ARG A 330 4.64 -1.83 -21.59
C ARG A 330 4.37 -0.36 -21.93
N MET A 331 4.43 0.50 -20.92
CA MET A 331 4.20 1.95 -21.09
C MET A 331 5.12 2.60 -22.14
N ASN A 332 6.35 2.10 -22.27
CA ASN A 332 7.33 2.55 -23.28
C ASN A 332 7.25 1.78 -24.62
N GLY A 333 6.21 0.97 -24.84
CA GLY A 333 6.07 0.14 -26.03
C GLY A 333 6.86 -1.18 -26.02
N SER A 334 7.73 -1.40 -25.03
CA SER A 334 8.51 -2.65 -24.98
C SER A 334 7.64 -3.88 -24.75
N LEU A 335 8.05 -5.00 -25.36
CA LEU A 335 7.44 -6.32 -25.16
C LEU A 335 8.28 -7.10 -24.15
N THR A 336 7.63 -7.69 -23.15
CA THR A 336 8.27 -8.55 -22.17
C THR A 336 7.65 -9.94 -22.24
N LEU A 337 8.45 -10.98 -22.43
CA LEU A 337 7.98 -12.36 -22.39
C LEU A 337 8.19 -12.98 -20.99
N HIS A 338 7.22 -13.77 -20.55
CA HIS A 338 7.34 -14.63 -19.40
C HIS A 338 6.53 -15.90 -19.66
N ASN A 339 7.17 -17.07 -19.58
CA ASN A 339 6.57 -18.38 -19.90
C ASN A 339 5.85 -18.35 -21.27
N ASP A 340 6.55 -17.85 -22.28
CA ASP A 340 6.09 -17.72 -23.68
C ASP A 340 4.78 -16.95 -23.86
N ARG A 341 4.43 -16.11 -22.87
CA ARG A 341 3.32 -15.15 -22.93
C ARG A 341 3.82 -13.73 -22.75
N LEU A 342 3.13 -12.77 -23.39
CA LEU A 342 3.41 -11.36 -23.18
C LEU A 342 2.93 -10.92 -21.79
N VAL A 343 3.81 -10.20 -21.09
CA VAL A 343 3.47 -9.56 -19.83
C VAL A 343 2.86 -8.20 -20.12
N HIS A 344 1.54 -8.10 -19.93
CA HIS A 344 0.79 -6.88 -20.21
C HIS A 344 1.29 -5.69 -19.38
N GLY A 345 1.24 -4.50 -19.98
CA GLY A 345 1.52 -3.23 -19.37
C GLY A 345 0.31 -2.66 -18.62
N PRO A 346 0.05 -1.34 -18.73
CA PRO A 346 -0.98 -0.68 -17.95
C PRO A 346 -2.41 -1.04 -18.39
N TYR A 347 -3.40 -0.75 -17.55
CA TYR A 347 -4.82 -0.79 -17.94
C TYR A 347 -5.11 0.13 -19.13
N LYS A 348 -5.95 -0.36 -20.06
CA LYS A 348 -6.47 0.36 -21.23
C LYS A 348 -7.23 1.63 -20.78
N GLN A 349 -7.32 2.63 -21.66
CA GLN A 349 -8.01 3.91 -21.37
C GLN A 349 -9.46 3.69 -20.92
N SER A 350 -10.20 2.84 -21.64
CA SER A 350 -11.60 2.52 -21.35
C SER A 350 -11.78 1.95 -19.93
N TYR A 351 -10.95 1.00 -19.54
CA TYR A 351 -11.05 0.38 -18.22
C TYR A 351 -10.64 1.34 -17.09
N ARG A 352 -9.63 2.18 -17.29
CA ARG A 352 -9.27 3.23 -16.32
C ARG A 352 -10.40 4.25 -16.11
N ALA A 353 -11.11 4.62 -17.17
CA ALA A 353 -12.31 5.45 -17.08
C ALA A 353 -13.43 4.77 -16.27
N GLN A 354 -13.69 3.48 -16.53
CA GLN A 354 -14.68 2.70 -15.79
C GLN A 354 -14.30 2.56 -14.30
N LEU A 355 -13.02 2.36 -13.97
CA LEU A 355 -12.53 2.31 -12.59
C LEU A 355 -12.77 3.64 -11.88
N LEU A 356 -12.44 4.78 -12.51
CA LEU A 356 -12.73 6.10 -11.93
C LEU A 356 -14.22 6.29 -11.67
N GLU A 357 -15.05 5.88 -12.63
CA GLU A 357 -16.50 5.91 -12.48
C GLU A 357 -16.99 5.03 -11.32
N ALA A 358 -16.44 3.82 -11.18
CA ALA A 358 -16.78 2.89 -10.11
C ALA A 358 -16.41 3.45 -8.72
N VAL A 359 -15.23 4.07 -8.57
CA VAL A 359 -14.80 4.70 -7.31
C VAL A 359 -15.72 5.86 -6.93
N LEU A 360 -16.02 6.76 -7.88
CA LEU A 360 -16.90 7.91 -7.64
C LEU A 360 -18.34 7.48 -7.33
N LYS A 361 -18.84 6.43 -8.00
CA LYS A 361 -20.15 5.83 -7.69
C LYS A 361 -20.17 5.22 -6.29
N ALA A 362 -19.14 4.45 -5.94
CA ALA A 362 -19.03 3.84 -4.62
C ALA A 362 -18.98 4.92 -3.51
N GLU A 363 -18.20 5.98 -3.70
CA GLU A 363 -18.15 7.13 -2.78
C GLU A 363 -19.53 7.78 -2.62
N ARG A 364 -20.23 8.03 -3.72
CA ARG A 364 -21.57 8.65 -3.70
C ARG A 364 -22.58 7.79 -2.94
N ILE A 365 -22.64 6.49 -3.23
CA ILE A 365 -23.58 5.56 -2.58
C ILE A 365 -23.24 5.43 -1.09
N ALA A 366 -21.95 5.29 -0.75
CA ALA A 366 -21.50 5.22 0.64
C ALA A 366 -21.93 6.48 1.41
N ARG A 367 -21.68 7.69 0.88
CA ARG A 367 -22.09 8.96 1.53
C ARG A 367 -23.60 9.10 1.74
N GLN A 368 -24.42 8.58 0.84
CA GLN A 368 -25.88 8.64 0.95
C GLN A 368 -26.40 7.82 2.14
N ASN A 369 -25.77 6.67 2.40
CA ASN A 369 -26.18 5.73 3.44
C ASN A 369 -25.37 5.89 4.74
N ALA A 370 -24.26 6.63 4.71
CA ALA A 370 -23.36 6.77 5.84
C ALA A 370 -23.94 7.62 6.98
N PRO A 371 -23.64 7.27 8.25
CA PRO A 371 -23.94 8.11 9.41
C PRO A 371 -23.32 9.51 9.30
N LYS A 372 -23.84 10.48 10.07
CA LYS A 372 -23.37 11.88 10.05
C LYS A 372 -21.85 12.02 10.21
N ALA A 373 -21.23 11.17 11.02
CA ALA A 373 -19.78 11.18 11.26
C ALA A 373 -18.93 10.80 10.04
N ILE A 374 -19.53 10.20 9.00
CA ILE A 374 -18.85 9.63 7.83
C ILE A 374 -19.36 10.29 6.52
N LYS A 375 -20.19 11.33 6.62
CA LYS A 375 -20.75 12.01 5.44
C LYS A 375 -19.70 12.65 4.54
N ASP A 376 -18.56 13.03 5.12
CA ASP A 376 -17.44 13.63 4.40
C ASP A 376 -16.42 12.60 3.89
N LEU A 377 -16.76 11.30 3.95
CA LEU A 377 -15.92 10.20 3.45
C LEU A 377 -15.45 10.51 2.02
N GLN A 378 -14.14 10.52 1.81
CA GLN A 378 -13.53 10.69 0.50
C GLN A 378 -12.75 9.43 0.17
N LEU A 379 -13.23 8.66 -0.80
CA LEU A 379 -12.52 7.47 -1.30
C LEU A 379 -11.41 7.88 -2.26
N ILE A 380 -11.60 8.99 -2.99
CA ILE A 380 -10.59 9.55 -3.89
C ILE A 380 -10.56 11.08 -3.77
N SER A 381 -9.38 11.61 -3.46
CA SER A 381 -9.21 13.05 -3.25
C SER A 381 -9.18 13.85 -4.55
N LEU A 382 -9.52 15.14 -4.47
CA LEU A 382 -9.43 16.04 -5.62
C LEU A 382 -7.99 16.11 -6.17
N GLU A 383 -7.00 16.09 -5.29
CA GLU A 383 -5.58 16.03 -5.64
C GLU A 383 -5.26 14.77 -6.47
N GLU A 384 -5.80 13.62 -6.09
CA GLU A 384 -5.65 12.38 -6.87
C GLU A 384 -6.34 12.46 -8.22
N ILE A 385 -7.56 13.00 -8.28
CA ILE A 385 -8.29 13.17 -9.55
C ILE A 385 -7.54 14.12 -10.48
N GLN A 386 -6.99 15.23 -9.96
CA GLN A 386 -6.17 16.16 -10.71
C GLN A 386 -4.90 15.50 -11.25
N GLU A 387 -4.21 14.72 -10.42
CA GLU A 387 -3.00 14.01 -10.85
C GLU A 387 -3.32 12.90 -11.86
N ILE A 388 -4.45 12.19 -11.71
CA ILE A 388 -4.95 11.22 -12.70
C ILE A 388 -5.20 11.93 -14.04
N ARG A 389 -5.92 13.06 -14.03
CA ARG A 389 -6.19 13.87 -15.23
C ARG A 389 -4.89 14.33 -15.88
N ARG A 390 -3.92 14.82 -15.09
CA ARG A 390 -2.59 15.21 -15.59
C ARG A 390 -1.88 14.03 -16.26
N ILE A 391 -1.83 12.87 -15.62
CA ILE A 391 -1.19 11.67 -16.20
C ILE A 391 -1.86 11.28 -17.51
N TRP A 392 -3.19 11.24 -17.55
CA TRP A 392 -3.94 10.85 -18.74
C TRP A 392 -3.68 11.82 -19.90
N VAL A 393 -3.87 13.12 -19.69
CA VAL A 393 -3.74 14.12 -20.76
C VAL A 393 -2.28 14.33 -21.15
N ILE A 394 -1.39 14.56 -20.17
CA ILE A 394 -0.01 14.99 -20.43
C ILE A 394 0.90 13.81 -20.78
N GLU A 395 0.87 12.73 -20.00
CA GLU A 395 1.81 11.61 -20.15
C GLU A 395 1.29 10.52 -21.08
N LYS A 396 -0.02 10.27 -21.10
CA LYS A 396 -0.65 9.26 -21.96
C LYS A 396 -1.30 9.83 -23.23
N HIS A 397 -1.28 11.15 -23.38
CA HIS A 397 -1.78 11.89 -24.54
C HIS A 397 -3.29 11.72 -24.78
N GLU A 398 -4.05 11.46 -23.73
CA GLU A 398 -5.51 11.30 -23.73
C GLU A 398 -6.20 12.67 -23.73
N ILE A 399 -6.04 13.39 -24.83
CA ILE A 399 -6.53 14.77 -25.02
C ILE A 399 -8.06 14.88 -25.12
N GLU A 400 -8.78 13.77 -25.10
CA GLU A 400 -10.24 13.76 -24.93
C GLU A 400 -10.66 14.26 -23.54
N ASP A 401 -9.73 14.21 -22.58
CA ASP A 401 -9.88 14.70 -21.22
C ASP A 401 -11.18 14.22 -20.56
N LEU A 402 -11.28 12.91 -20.35
CA LEU A 402 -12.51 12.26 -19.89
C LEU A 402 -12.87 12.59 -18.43
N VAL A 403 -11.92 13.05 -17.62
CA VAL A 403 -12.11 13.22 -16.17
C VAL A 403 -13.22 14.21 -15.82
N PRO A 404 -13.27 15.44 -16.38
CA PRO A 404 -14.37 16.37 -16.11
C PRO A 404 -15.74 15.82 -16.47
N LYS A 405 -15.85 15.08 -17.59
CA LYS A 405 -17.11 14.45 -18.03
C LYS A 405 -17.55 13.35 -17.08
N ILE A 406 -16.64 12.45 -16.70
CA ILE A 406 -16.91 11.36 -15.75
C ILE A 406 -17.36 11.94 -14.40
N TYR A 407 -16.64 12.95 -13.90
CA TYR A 407 -16.98 13.62 -12.64
C TYR A 407 -18.37 14.26 -12.72
N GLY A 408 -18.65 15.03 -13.77
CA GLY A 408 -19.95 15.70 -13.98
C GLY A 408 -21.12 14.72 -14.00
N ASN A 409 -20.98 13.61 -14.72
CA ASN A 409 -22.02 12.59 -14.85
C ASN A 409 -22.38 11.92 -13.51
N ILE A 410 -21.41 11.74 -12.61
CA ILE A 410 -21.60 10.99 -11.36
C ILE A 410 -21.92 11.93 -10.20
N ALA A 411 -21.15 13.01 -10.05
CA ALA A 411 -21.28 13.96 -8.96
C ALA A 411 -22.44 14.95 -9.17
N GLY A 412 -22.94 15.09 -10.41
CA GLY A 412 -24.00 16.05 -10.75
C GLY A 412 -23.55 17.51 -10.61
N LYS A 413 -22.24 17.77 -10.53
CA LYS A 413 -21.62 19.08 -10.39
C LYS A 413 -20.43 19.18 -11.34
N SER A 414 -20.09 20.39 -11.76
CA SER A 414 -18.89 20.62 -12.57
C SER A 414 -17.64 20.14 -11.82
N TYR A 415 -16.67 19.66 -12.58
CA TYR A 415 -15.37 19.27 -12.05
C TYR A 415 -14.66 20.49 -11.44
N PRO A 416 -14.30 20.47 -10.15
CA PRO A 416 -13.79 21.64 -9.43
C PRO A 416 -12.28 21.85 -9.61
N GLY A 417 -11.59 20.97 -10.35
CA GLY A 417 -10.15 21.08 -10.52
C GLY A 417 -9.73 22.20 -11.48
N SER A 418 -8.46 22.60 -11.40
CA SER A 418 -7.92 23.62 -12.30
C SER A 418 -8.02 23.20 -13.76
N GLU A 419 -8.15 24.19 -14.64
CA GLU A 419 -7.94 23.97 -16.06
C GLU A 419 -6.49 23.52 -16.30
N LEU A 420 -6.30 22.61 -17.25
CA LEU A 420 -4.96 22.30 -17.73
C LEU A 420 -4.53 23.47 -18.61
N ASP A 421 -3.29 23.94 -18.45
CA ASP A 421 -2.69 25.05 -19.20
C ASP A 421 -2.33 24.65 -20.65
N MET A 422 -3.25 23.94 -21.29
CA MET A 422 -3.17 23.48 -22.66
C MET A 422 -4.39 24.07 -23.35
N SER A 423 -4.18 25.11 -24.16
CA SER A 423 -5.20 25.60 -25.08
C SER A 423 -5.47 24.52 -26.15
N HIS A 424 -6.22 23.48 -25.79
CA HIS A 424 -6.49 22.35 -26.67
C HIS A 424 -7.13 22.88 -27.95
N THR A 425 -6.36 22.83 -29.05
CA THR A 425 -6.85 23.24 -30.37
C THR A 425 -7.96 22.30 -30.85
N PHE A 426 -7.88 21.04 -30.42
CA PHE A 426 -8.86 20.00 -30.72
C PHE A 426 -9.82 19.79 -29.56
N LYS A 427 -11.11 19.76 -29.88
CA LYS A 427 -12.21 19.49 -28.95
C LYS A 427 -12.54 18.00 -28.95
N THR A 428 -13.36 17.57 -27.99
CA THR A 428 -13.87 16.19 -27.92
C THR A 428 -14.56 15.74 -29.23
N GLY A 429 -15.24 16.66 -29.94
CA GLY A 429 -15.86 16.35 -31.23
C GLY A 429 -14.85 16.04 -32.34
N ASP A 430 -13.69 16.70 -32.35
CA ASP A 430 -12.63 16.45 -33.34
C ASP A 430 -11.98 15.08 -33.10
N MET A 431 -11.83 14.70 -31.82
CA MET A 431 -11.34 13.38 -31.45
C MET A 431 -12.32 12.27 -31.82
N GLN A 432 -13.62 12.51 -31.66
CA GLN A 432 -14.64 11.56 -32.11
C GLN A 432 -14.59 11.38 -33.64
N LEU A 433 -14.46 12.48 -34.40
CA LEU A 433 -14.31 12.41 -35.85
C LEU A 433 -13.07 11.61 -36.27
N LEU A 434 -11.93 11.83 -35.60
CA LEU A 434 -10.71 11.07 -35.87
C LEU A 434 -10.92 9.57 -35.60
N PHE A 435 -11.61 9.21 -34.52
CA PHE A 435 -11.95 7.82 -34.21
C PHE A 435 -12.85 7.20 -35.28
N ASP A 436 -13.89 7.93 -35.71
CA ASP A 436 -14.84 7.46 -36.72
C ASP A 436 -14.13 7.20 -38.07
N ILE A 437 -13.22 8.08 -38.49
CA ILE A 437 -12.40 7.87 -39.70
C ILE A 437 -11.52 6.62 -39.56
N CYS A 438 -10.85 6.43 -38.42
CA CYS A 438 -10.03 5.23 -38.19
C CYS A 438 -10.87 3.96 -38.25
N LYS A 439 -12.11 4.01 -37.72
CA LYS A 439 -13.04 2.89 -37.78
C LYS A 439 -13.47 2.56 -39.21
N GLU A 440 -13.74 3.58 -40.03
CA GLU A 440 -14.08 3.42 -41.45
C GLU A 440 -12.93 2.83 -42.26
N GLU A 441 -11.70 3.27 -42.03
CA GLU A 441 -10.51 2.85 -42.79
C GLU A 441 -10.01 1.44 -42.40
N PHE A 442 -9.99 1.11 -41.10
CA PHE A 442 -9.36 -0.12 -40.61
C PHE A 442 -10.34 -1.24 -40.29
N GLY A 443 -11.64 -0.94 -40.15
CA GLY A 443 -12.73 -1.91 -39.95
C GLY A 443 -12.74 -2.61 -38.59
N ASP A 444 -11.69 -3.40 -38.28
CA ASP A 444 -11.53 -4.07 -37.00
C ASP A 444 -11.39 -3.04 -35.86
N GLU A 445 -12.17 -3.20 -34.80
CA GLU A 445 -12.27 -2.20 -33.72
C GLU A 445 -10.97 -2.07 -32.92
N GLU A 446 -10.23 -3.16 -32.70
CA GLU A 446 -8.97 -3.13 -31.96
C GLU A 446 -7.88 -2.44 -32.79
N VAL A 447 -7.82 -2.76 -34.08
CA VAL A 447 -6.89 -2.14 -35.03
C VAL A 447 -7.21 -0.65 -35.19
N ALA A 448 -8.48 -0.31 -35.44
CA ALA A 448 -8.94 1.07 -35.56
C ALA A 448 -8.63 1.89 -34.30
N ASN A 449 -8.86 1.34 -33.10
CA ASN A 449 -8.50 2.01 -31.85
C ASN A 449 -6.98 2.20 -31.71
N SER A 450 -6.17 1.22 -32.13
CA SER A 450 -4.70 1.36 -32.12
C SER A 450 -4.22 2.50 -33.03
N HIS A 451 -4.76 2.59 -34.25
CA HIS A 451 -4.44 3.68 -35.18
C HIS A 451 -4.95 5.04 -34.71
N TYR A 452 -6.15 5.07 -34.14
CA TYR A 452 -6.69 6.27 -33.49
C TYR A 452 -5.74 6.79 -32.42
N GLU A 453 -5.32 5.93 -31.49
CA GLU A 453 -4.40 6.31 -30.43
C GLU A 453 -3.02 6.74 -30.98
N LEU A 454 -2.50 6.06 -32.00
CA LEU A 454 -1.26 6.44 -32.67
C LEU A 454 -1.34 7.88 -33.20
N ILE A 455 -2.35 8.18 -34.00
CA ILE A 455 -2.52 9.49 -34.63
C ILE A 455 -2.75 10.56 -33.57
N ARG A 456 -3.65 10.31 -32.61
CA ARG A 456 -3.92 11.21 -31.48
C ARG A 456 -2.64 11.55 -30.71
N ASN A 457 -1.82 10.54 -30.40
CA ASN A 457 -0.59 10.73 -29.66
C ASN A 457 0.44 11.54 -30.46
N LEU A 458 0.56 11.29 -31.77
CA LEU A 458 1.45 12.07 -32.65
C LEU A 458 1.03 13.55 -32.71
N ILE A 459 -0.28 13.82 -32.86
CA ILE A 459 -0.85 15.18 -32.86
C ILE A 459 -0.51 15.89 -31.55
N HIS A 460 -0.74 15.22 -30.41
CA HIS A 460 -0.48 15.83 -29.12
C HIS A 460 1.01 16.07 -28.87
N VAL A 461 1.90 15.16 -29.27
CA VAL A 461 3.36 15.36 -29.17
C VAL A 461 3.79 16.57 -30.00
N GLU A 462 3.35 16.69 -31.26
CA GLU A 462 3.65 17.88 -32.08
C GLU A 462 3.21 19.17 -31.37
N TYR A 463 1.97 19.15 -30.86
CA TYR A 463 1.38 20.30 -30.18
C TYR A 463 2.17 20.72 -28.94
N GLN A 464 2.65 19.77 -28.13
CA GLN A 464 3.46 20.07 -26.95
C GLN A 464 4.77 20.79 -27.30
N TYR A 465 5.37 20.54 -28.48
CA TYR A 465 6.56 21.25 -28.93
C TYR A 465 6.26 22.58 -29.64
N ARG A 466 5.01 22.83 -30.02
CA ARG A 466 4.62 24.06 -30.70
C ARG A 466 4.97 25.29 -29.86
N THR A 467 4.74 25.22 -28.55
CA THR A 467 4.98 26.29 -27.57
C THR A 467 6.39 26.27 -26.98
N MET A 468 7.20 25.26 -27.26
CA MET A 468 8.56 25.14 -26.73
C MET A 468 9.60 25.88 -27.58
N VAL A 469 10.49 26.63 -26.91
CA VAL A 469 11.63 27.32 -27.53
C VAL A 469 12.64 26.34 -28.13
N ARG A 470 12.79 25.14 -27.55
CA ARG A 470 13.70 24.09 -28.03
C ARG A 470 12.94 22.85 -28.46
N ARG A 471 13.08 22.45 -29.72
CA ARG A 471 12.39 21.29 -30.33
C ARG A 471 13.30 20.10 -30.64
N SER A 472 14.52 20.07 -30.11
CA SER A 472 15.52 19.04 -30.43
C SER A 472 15.10 17.61 -30.08
N LYS A 473 14.12 17.43 -29.18
CA LYS A 473 13.60 16.12 -28.76
C LYS A 473 12.32 15.68 -29.50
N LEU A 474 11.76 16.52 -30.36
CA LEU A 474 10.49 16.25 -31.03
C LEU A 474 10.54 14.95 -31.85
N PHE A 475 11.52 14.82 -32.75
CA PHE A 475 11.64 13.62 -33.59
C PHE A 475 11.91 12.34 -32.78
N THR A 476 12.65 12.45 -31.68
CA THR A 476 12.86 11.32 -30.76
C THR A 476 11.54 10.87 -30.12
N GLN A 477 10.71 11.82 -29.67
CA GLN A 477 9.42 11.49 -29.06
C GLN A 477 8.40 10.96 -30.08
N LEU A 478 8.31 11.56 -31.27
CA LEU A 478 7.49 11.03 -32.37
C LEU A 478 7.93 9.60 -32.73
N GLY A 479 9.25 9.37 -32.85
CA GLY A 479 9.80 8.03 -33.08
C GLY A 479 9.41 7.04 -31.99
N SER A 480 9.42 7.44 -30.72
CA SER A 480 8.98 6.57 -29.62
C SER A 480 7.49 6.24 -29.65
N VAL A 481 6.64 7.17 -30.12
CA VAL A 481 5.22 6.91 -30.34
C VAL A 481 5.04 5.90 -31.47
N LEU A 482 5.68 6.12 -32.62
CA LEU A 482 5.64 5.16 -33.74
C LEU A 482 6.11 3.77 -33.30
N GLN A 483 7.23 3.67 -32.58
CA GLN A 483 7.75 2.41 -32.04
C GLN A 483 6.76 1.71 -31.10
N LYS A 484 6.01 2.49 -30.30
CA LYS A 484 4.99 1.93 -29.41
C LYS A 484 3.87 1.27 -30.21
N TYR A 485 3.48 1.80 -31.36
CA TYR A 485 2.36 1.34 -32.20
C TYR A 485 2.82 0.58 -33.45
N VAL A 486 3.95 -0.13 -33.39
CA VAL A 486 4.45 -0.95 -34.52
C VAL A 486 3.58 -2.16 -34.83
N PHE A 487 2.88 -2.70 -33.83
CA PHE A 487 2.08 -3.92 -33.96
C PHE A 487 0.60 -3.61 -33.79
N ASP A 488 -0.20 -4.11 -34.73
CA ASP A 488 -1.65 -3.90 -34.76
C ASP A 488 -2.37 -4.85 -33.79
N SER A 489 -1.78 -6.02 -33.51
CA SER A 489 -2.38 -7.03 -32.63
C SER A 489 -1.38 -7.65 -31.65
N GLU A 490 -1.92 -8.20 -30.56
CA GLU A 490 -1.12 -8.97 -29.61
C GLU A 490 -0.46 -10.20 -30.28
N LYS A 491 -1.17 -10.86 -31.20
CA LYS A 491 -0.68 -12.06 -31.88
C LYS A 491 0.59 -11.76 -32.68
N GLU A 492 0.57 -10.67 -33.41
CA GLU A 492 1.73 -10.19 -34.18
C GLU A 492 2.89 -9.86 -33.24
N ALA A 493 2.64 -9.07 -32.19
CA ALA A 493 3.65 -8.73 -31.19
C ALA A 493 4.26 -9.96 -30.50
N LEU A 494 3.44 -10.96 -30.17
CA LEU A 494 3.88 -12.21 -29.56
C LEU A 494 4.76 -13.01 -30.54
N SER A 495 4.35 -13.13 -31.80
CA SER A 495 5.13 -13.83 -32.82
C SER A 495 6.51 -13.21 -33.01
N PHE A 496 6.58 -11.88 -33.05
CA PHE A 496 7.84 -11.13 -33.12
C PHE A 496 8.70 -11.36 -31.88
N ALA A 497 8.10 -11.29 -30.69
CA ALA A 497 8.83 -11.46 -29.43
C ALA A 497 9.41 -12.88 -29.30
N LEU A 498 8.66 -13.92 -29.69
CA LEU A 498 9.11 -15.31 -29.67
C LEU A 498 10.22 -15.55 -30.69
N ALA A 499 10.10 -15.02 -31.92
CA ALA A 499 11.14 -15.12 -32.93
C ALA A 499 12.46 -14.47 -32.45
N LYS A 500 12.36 -13.30 -31.79
CA LYS A 500 13.51 -12.61 -31.21
C LYS A 500 14.16 -13.39 -30.06
N LYS A 501 13.35 -13.99 -29.17
CA LYS A 501 13.84 -14.84 -28.08
C LYS A 501 14.58 -16.05 -28.64
N ASN A 502 13.97 -16.79 -29.57
CA ASN A 502 14.58 -17.96 -30.20
C ASN A 502 15.90 -17.63 -30.90
N SER A 503 15.98 -16.48 -31.59
CA SER A 503 17.22 -16.03 -32.23
C SER A 503 18.31 -15.69 -31.20
N SER A 504 17.93 -15.12 -30.06
CA SER A 504 18.87 -14.78 -28.98
C SER A 504 19.36 -16.03 -28.25
N ASP A 505 18.46 -16.99 -28.00
CA ASP A 505 18.78 -18.27 -27.38
C ASP A 505 19.72 -19.07 -28.29
N GLN A 506 19.48 -19.09 -29.61
CA GLN A 506 20.39 -19.69 -30.59
C GLN A 506 21.78 -19.05 -30.54
N ILE A 507 21.88 -17.71 -30.54
CA ILE A 507 23.17 -17.00 -30.47
C ILE A 507 23.91 -17.34 -29.16
N ASN A 508 23.22 -17.38 -28.03
CA ASN A 508 23.83 -17.75 -26.76
C ASN A 508 24.29 -19.21 -26.76
N ASP A 509 23.49 -20.13 -27.31
CA ASP A 509 23.90 -21.54 -27.46
C ASP A 509 25.13 -21.67 -28.37
N TYR A 510 25.24 -20.87 -29.45
CA TYR A 510 26.44 -20.82 -30.28
C TYR A 510 27.66 -20.30 -29.51
N LEU A 511 27.50 -19.25 -28.69
CA LEU A 511 28.60 -18.67 -27.89
C LEU A 511 29.02 -19.54 -26.70
N GLU A 512 28.10 -20.31 -26.11
CA GLU A 512 28.41 -21.24 -25.01
C GLU A 512 29.00 -22.57 -25.50
N ASN A 513 28.72 -22.97 -26.75
CA ASN A 513 29.20 -24.21 -27.35
C ASN A 513 30.37 -24.02 -28.35
N GLU A 514 30.92 -22.81 -28.49
CA GLU A 514 32.18 -22.63 -29.21
C GLU A 514 33.34 -23.24 -28.42
N PRO A 515 34.14 -24.17 -28.99
CA PRO A 515 35.40 -24.57 -28.40
C PRO A 515 36.32 -23.35 -28.30
N LEU A 516 37.14 -23.26 -27.24
CA LEU A 516 38.23 -22.28 -27.09
C LEU A 516 39.37 -22.51 -28.12
N GLU A 517 39.05 -22.79 -29.38
CA GLU A 517 39.98 -23.00 -30.47
C GLU A 517 39.73 -21.99 -31.59
N ASP A 518 39.78 -20.69 -31.27
CA ASP A 518 40.21 -19.72 -32.29
C ASP A 518 40.89 -18.45 -31.72
N ASN A 519 41.75 -18.66 -30.72
CA ASN A 519 42.74 -17.65 -30.29
C ASN A 519 44.12 -17.90 -30.97
N MET A 520 44.13 -18.41 -32.21
CA MET A 520 45.35 -18.59 -33.01
C MET A 520 45.54 -17.59 -34.15
N LEU A 521 44.61 -16.66 -34.39
CA LEU A 521 44.78 -15.63 -35.43
C LEU A 521 45.56 -14.37 -34.98
N PHE A 522 45.93 -14.24 -33.70
CA PHE A 522 46.71 -13.10 -33.18
C PHE A 522 48.17 -13.41 -32.82
N LYS A 523 48.67 -14.63 -33.04
CA LYS A 523 50.08 -14.98 -32.76
C LYS A 523 50.99 -14.96 -33.99
N ASP A 524 50.46 -15.02 -35.20
CA ASP A 524 51.29 -15.00 -36.43
C ASP A 524 51.61 -13.58 -36.94
N ALA A 525 51.15 -12.52 -36.25
CA ALA A 525 51.49 -11.12 -36.56
C ALA A 525 52.63 -10.54 -35.71
N MET A 526 53.24 -11.33 -34.81
CA MET A 526 54.44 -10.93 -34.03
C MET A 526 55.51 -12.02 -34.08
N GLY A 527 55.85 -12.46 -35.29
CA GLY A 527 56.83 -13.52 -35.52
C GLY A 527 57.58 -13.39 -36.85
N SER A 528 58.06 -12.19 -37.19
CA SER A 528 59.22 -11.98 -38.07
C SER A 528 59.76 -10.56 -37.94
#